data_AF-A0A0G4NG74-F1
#
_entry.id   AF-A0A0G4NG74-F1
#
_cell.length_a   1.000
_cell.length_b   1.000
_cell.length_c   1.000
_cell.angle_alpha   90.00
_cell.angle_beta   90.00
_cell.angle_gamma   90.00
#
_symmetry.space_group_name_H-M   'P 1'
#
loop_
_entity.id
_entity.type
_entity.pdbx_description
1 polymer ?
#
loop_
_entity_poly.entity_id
_entity_poly.type
_entity_poly.pdbx_seq_one_letter_code
_entity_poly.pdbx_strand_id
1 'polypeptide(L)'
;MGRKSTARRDNTPEDHLMAAIDYPLRVCAWLAQIKANMWVRNGISLRHQAATYRGVNQRDVSHHRDIFLLQTAMVICDPNRVLAAIIDRFGMEKWVKGLFEQKPNAQDDSQHLDVVEDMIHLLIVLLSDRT
;
A
#
# COMPACT_ATOMS: atom_id res chain seq x y z
N MET A 1 -31.00 -24.28 -12.13
CA MET A 1 -30.18 -23.27 -11.43
C MET A 1 -29.29 -23.98 -10.42
N GLY A 2 -28.06 -24.34 -10.79
CA GLY A 2 -27.11 -24.93 -9.84
C GLY A 2 -26.49 -23.83 -8.99
N ARG A 3 -26.67 -23.90 -7.66
CA ARG A 3 -25.90 -23.08 -6.72
C ARG A 3 -24.42 -23.39 -6.97
N LYS A 4 -23.66 -22.40 -7.45
CA LYS A 4 -22.20 -22.47 -7.42
C LYS A 4 -21.81 -22.60 -5.95
N SER A 5 -21.48 -23.81 -5.53
CA SER A 5 -20.84 -24.04 -4.24
C SER A 5 -19.54 -23.25 -4.27
N THR A 6 -19.50 -22.09 -3.63
CA THR A 6 -18.25 -21.41 -3.31
C THR A 6 -17.48 -22.38 -2.43
N ALA A 7 -16.52 -23.11 -3.03
CA ALA A 7 -15.60 -23.93 -2.28
C ALA A 7 -15.01 -23.06 -1.17
N ARG A 8 -15.28 -23.44 0.09
CA ARG A 8 -14.65 -22.81 1.24
C ARG A 8 -13.16 -23.08 1.07
N ARG A 9 -12.39 -22.07 0.68
CA ARG A 9 -10.93 -22.18 0.72
C ARG A 9 -10.56 -22.19 2.19
N ASP A 10 -9.92 -23.26 2.62
CA ASP A 10 -9.33 -23.31 3.95
C ASP A 10 -8.13 -22.36 3.93
N ASN A 11 -8.35 -21.13 4.42
CA ASN A 11 -7.31 -20.11 4.49
C ASN A 11 -6.24 -20.55 5.49
N THR A 12 -4.99 -20.44 5.08
CA THR A 12 -3.84 -20.67 5.96
C THR A 12 -3.73 -19.55 7.00
N PRO A 13 -3.01 -19.76 8.11
CA PRO A 13 -2.69 -18.68 9.04
C PRO A 13 -2.01 -17.48 8.36
N GLU A 14 -1.16 -17.74 7.37
CA GLU A 14 -0.51 -16.70 6.57
C GLU A 14 -1.51 -15.89 5.75
N ASP A 15 -2.55 -16.52 5.18
CA ASP A 15 -3.61 -15.80 4.45
C ASP A 15 -4.35 -14.82 5.36
N HIS A 16 -4.60 -15.21 6.62
CA HIS A 16 -5.19 -14.31 7.61
C HIS A 16 -4.24 -13.17 7.99
N LEU A 17 -2.94 -13.46 8.14
CA LEU A 17 -1.93 -12.43 8.38
C LEU A 17 -1.85 -11.44 7.22
N MET A 18 -1.76 -11.93 5.97
CA MET A 18 -1.74 -11.10 4.77
C MET A 18 -2.99 -10.22 4.67
N ALA A 19 -4.16 -10.73 5.06
CA ALA A 19 -5.39 -9.92 5.13
C ALA A 19 -5.31 -8.81 6.19
N ALA A 20 -4.67 -9.05 7.34
CA ALA A 20 -4.47 -8.04 8.38
C ALA A 20 -3.44 -6.97 7.96
N ILE A 21 -2.34 -7.40 7.32
CA ILE A 21 -1.27 -6.53 6.80
C ILE A 21 -1.78 -5.66 5.62
N ASP A 22 -2.84 -6.09 4.95
CA ASP A 22 -3.44 -5.33 3.86
C ASP A 22 -4.00 -3.96 4.30
N TYR A 23 -4.42 -3.81 5.56
CA TYR A 23 -4.91 -2.53 6.09
C TYR A 23 -3.83 -1.44 6.11
N PRO A 24 -2.69 -1.60 6.82
CA PRO A 24 -1.63 -0.59 6.82
C PRO A 24 -1.05 -0.36 5.41
N LEU A 25 -0.99 -1.40 4.57
CA LEU A 25 -0.50 -1.26 3.20
C LEU A 25 -1.40 -0.38 2.33
N ARG A 26 -2.73 -0.55 2.44
CA ARG A 26 -3.70 0.31 1.73
C ARG A 26 -3.60 1.76 2.18
N VAL A 27 -3.33 2.02 3.46
CA VAL A 27 -3.10 3.38 3.95
C VAL A 27 -1.85 3.98 3.30
N CYS A 28 -0.74 3.23 3.20
CA CYS A 28 0.47 3.71 2.53
C CYS A 28 0.23 4.06 1.05
N ALA A 29 -0.43 3.18 0.30
CA ALA A 29 -0.79 3.43 -1.10
C ALA A 29 -1.72 4.64 -1.24
N TRP A 30 -2.69 4.78 -0.33
CA TRP A 30 -3.61 5.91 -0.33
C TRP A 30 -2.92 7.24 -0.03
N LEU A 31 -1.97 7.26 0.91
CA LEU A 31 -1.16 8.44 1.21
C LEU A 31 -0.34 8.88 -0.01
N ALA A 32 0.20 7.93 -0.77
CA ALA A 32 0.90 8.22 -2.03
C ALA A 32 -0.03 8.87 -3.05
N GLN A 33 -1.24 8.34 -3.24
CA GLN A 33 -2.24 8.92 -4.13
C GLN A 33 -2.70 10.33 -3.70
N ILE A 34 -2.80 10.57 -2.38
CA ILE A 34 -3.11 11.91 -1.84
C ILE A 34 -1.96 12.89 -2.16
N LYS A 35 -0.70 12.47 -1.98
CA LYS A 35 0.49 13.27 -2.31
C LYS A 35 0.53 13.59 -3.81
N ALA A 36 0.21 12.62 -4.67
CA ALA A 36 0.07 12.76 -6.12
C ALA A 36 -1.19 13.54 -6.56
N ASN A 37 -1.95 14.17 -5.66
CA ASN A 37 -3.12 15.00 -5.98
C ASN A 37 -4.27 14.26 -6.72
N MET A 38 -4.35 12.94 -6.63
CA MET A 38 -5.36 12.15 -7.35
C MET A 38 -6.80 12.36 -6.83
N TRP A 39 -6.95 12.90 -5.62
CA TRP A 39 -8.22 13.05 -4.92
C TRP A 39 -8.76 14.49 -4.93
N VAL A 40 -8.94 15.07 -6.11
CA VAL A 40 -9.25 16.51 -6.31
C VAL A 40 -10.48 16.96 -5.50
N ARG A 41 -11.57 16.19 -5.49
CA ARG A 41 -12.85 16.59 -4.85
C ARG A 41 -12.82 16.57 -3.32
N ASN A 42 -11.99 15.72 -2.72
CA ASN A 42 -11.88 15.57 -1.26
C ASN A 42 -10.56 16.16 -0.72
N GLY A 43 -9.80 16.87 -1.57
CA GLY A 43 -8.37 17.11 -1.40
C GLY A 43 -7.97 17.77 -0.08
N ILE A 44 -8.68 18.81 0.38
CA ILE A 44 -8.31 19.52 1.61
C ILE A 44 -8.50 18.63 2.85
N SER A 45 -9.65 17.98 2.97
CA SER A 45 -9.94 17.09 4.11
C SER A 45 -8.97 15.90 4.14
N LEU A 46 -8.71 15.28 2.98
CA LEU A 46 -7.78 14.15 2.89
C LEU A 46 -6.33 14.54 3.19
N ARG A 47 -5.87 15.71 2.72
CA ARG A 47 -4.54 16.21 3.08
C ARG A 47 -4.42 16.46 4.58
N HIS A 48 -5.46 16.98 5.22
CA HIS A 48 -5.47 17.17 6.66
C HIS A 48 -5.42 15.83 7.42
N GLN A 49 -6.19 14.82 6.98
CA GLN A 49 -6.13 13.48 7.56
C GLN A 49 -4.75 12.83 7.37
N ALA A 50 -4.15 12.95 6.18
CA ALA A 50 -2.81 12.46 5.89
C ALA A 50 -1.74 13.16 6.75
N ALA A 51 -1.86 14.48 6.94
CA ALA A 51 -0.97 15.25 7.79
C ALA A 51 -1.11 14.85 9.27
N THR A 52 -2.33 14.65 9.77
CA THR A 52 -2.58 14.17 11.13
C THR A 52 -2.02 12.76 11.33
N TYR A 53 -2.22 11.86 10.36
CA TYR A 53 -1.72 10.50 10.40
C TYR A 53 -0.18 10.43 10.47
N ARG A 54 0.54 11.32 9.76
CA ARG A 54 2.01 11.43 9.84
C ARG A 54 2.51 12.43 10.90
N GLY A 55 1.60 13.12 11.57
CA GLY A 55 1.92 14.23 12.47
C GLY A 55 2.58 13.75 13.76
N VAL A 56 3.48 14.56 14.31
CA VAL A 56 4.27 14.23 15.52
C VAL A 56 3.40 13.76 16.69
N ASN A 57 2.19 14.30 16.83
CA ASN A 57 1.28 13.95 17.92
C ASN A 57 0.68 12.55 17.84
N GLN A 58 0.58 11.96 16.64
CA GLN A 58 -0.13 10.70 16.42
C GLN A 58 0.72 9.62 15.73
N ARG A 59 1.81 9.99 15.05
CA ARG A 59 2.60 9.08 14.21
C ARG A 59 3.07 7.82 14.93
N ASP A 60 3.31 7.87 16.23
CA ASP A 60 3.77 6.72 17.03
C ASP A 60 2.68 5.64 17.22
N VAL A 61 1.42 6.04 17.14
CA VAL A 61 0.25 5.13 17.20
C VAL A 61 -0.39 4.90 15.84
N SER A 62 0.03 5.63 14.80
CA SER A 62 -0.43 5.50 13.41
C SER A 62 0.70 5.08 12.47
N HIS A 63 1.39 6.03 11.84
CA HIS A 63 2.33 5.75 10.75
C HIS A 63 3.47 4.82 11.13
N HIS A 64 4.16 5.08 12.25
CA HIS A 64 5.25 4.22 12.71
C HIS A 64 4.74 2.81 13.08
N ARG A 65 3.53 2.72 13.65
CA ARG A 65 2.92 1.42 13.97
C ARG A 65 2.64 0.61 12.70
N ASP A 66 2.14 1.26 11.66
CA ASP A 66 1.87 0.62 10.38
C ASP A 66 3.16 0.19 9.67
N ILE A 67 4.21 1.03 9.70
CA ILE A 67 5.54 0.65 9.18
C ILE A 67 6.09 -0.57 9.92
N PHE A 68 6.04 -0.58 11.26
CA PHE A 68 6.48 -1.72 12.06
C PHE A 68 5.69 -3.01 11.73
N LEU A 69 4.38 -2.91 11.52
CA LEU A 69 3.55 -4.06 11.11
C LEU A 69 3.93 -4.58 9.73
N LEU A 70 4.20 -3.69 8.77
CA LEU A 70 4.66 -4.06 7.43
C LEU A 70 6.07 -4.67 7.46
N GLN A 71 6.97 -4.16 8.31
CA GLN A 71 8.29 -4.77 8.50
C GLN A 71 8.18 -6.17 9.13
N THR A 72 7.33 -6.32 10.14
CA THR A 72 7.04 -7.62 10.76
C THR A 72 6.52 -8.60 9.71
N ALA A 73 5.61 -8.18 8.84
CA ALA A 73 5.08 -8.98 7.74
C ALA A 73 6.18 -9.55 6.83
N MET A 74 7.18 -8.73 6.46
CA MET A 74 8.30 -9.17 5.63
C MET A 74 9.17 -10.24 6.29
N VAL A 75 9.12 -10.36 7.63
CA VAL A 75 9.87 -11.36 8.39
C VAL A 75 9.07 -12.65 8.58
N ILE A 76 7.76 -12.54 8.85
CA ILE A 76 6.93 -13.69 9.26
C ILE A 76 6.14 -14.34 8.12
N CYS A 77 5.86 -13.61 7.04
CA CYS A 77 5.19 -14.12 5.84
C CYS A 77 6.22 -14.38 4.73
N ASP A 78 5.81 -15.04 3.64
CA ASP A 78 6.66 -15.13 2.45
C ASP A 78 6.98 -13.72 1.91
N PRO A 79 8.25 -13.28 1.89
CA PRO A 79 8.62 -11.95 1.44
C PRO A 79 8.18 -11.67 -0.01
N ASN A 80 8.10 -12.70 -0.86
CA ASN A 80 7.61 -12.56 -2.23
C ASN A 80 6.13 -12.18 -2.27
N ARG A 81 5.33 -12.75 -1.37
CA ARG A 81 3.89 -12.41 -1.24
C ARG A 81 3.69 -11.01 -0.69
N VAL A 82 4.50 -10.60 0.28
CA VAL A 82 4.46 -9.22 0.81
C VAL A 82 4.86 -8.21 -0.27
N LEU A 83 5.94 -8.47 -1.00
CA LEU A 83 6.36 -7.61 -2.11
C LEU A 83 5.30 -7.54 -3.21
N ALA A 84 4.71 -8.68 -3.60
CA ALA A 84 3.62 -8.72 -4.57
C ALA A 84 2.40 -7.92 -4.09
N ALA A 85 2.05 -8.01 -2.81
CA ALA A 85 0.97 -7.21 -2.22
C ALA A 85 1.28 -5.71 -2.28
N ILE A 86 2.51 -5.28 -1.98
CA ILE A 86 2.94 -3.88 -2.09
C ILE A 86 2.75 -3.38 -3.52
N ILE A 87 3.28 -4.12 -4.50
CA ILE A 87 3.18 -3.78 -5.92
C ILE A 87 1.72 -3.68 -6.36
N ASP A 88 0.88 -4.65 -5.96
CA ASP A 88 -0.55 -4.67 -6.29
C ASP A 88 -1.29 -3.46 -5.69
N ARG A 89 -1.05 -3.15 -4.42
CA ARG A 89 -1.74 -2.04 -3.74
C ARG A 89 -1.38 -0.66 -4.25
N PHE A 90 -0.16 -0.48 -4.74
CA PHE A 90 0.23 0.75 -5.44
C PHE A 90 -0.21 0.75 -6.91
N GLY A 91 -0.66 -0.38 -7.45
CA GLY A 91 -1.08 -0.50 -8.85
C GLY A 91 0.09 -0.52 -9.84
N MET A 92 1.25 -1.04 -9.41
CA MET A 92 2.52 -0.93 -10.13
C MET A 92 2.97 -2.22 -10.82
N GLU A 93 2.08 -3.22 -10.95
CA GLU A 93 2.38 -4.52 -11.57
C GLU A 93 2.96 -4.38 -12.99
N LYS A 94 2.39 -3.49 -13.80
CA LYS A 94 2.85 -3.25 -15.17
C LYS A 94 4.20 -2.53 -15.19
N TRP A 95 4.35 -1.55 -14.31
CA TRP A 95 5.58 -0.77 -14.19
C TRP A 95 6.77 -1.65 -13.81
N VAL A 96 6.64 -2.53 -12.81
CA VAL A 96 7.72 -3.46 -12.41
C VAL A 96 8.05 -4.50 -13.48
N LYS A 97 7.13 -4.77 -14.41
CA LYS A 97 7.35 -5.63 -15.58
C LYS A 97 7.99 -4.90 -16.77
N GLY A 98 8.33 -3.61 -16.62
CA GLY A 98 8.94 -2.79 -17.67
C GLY A 98 7.94 -2.22 -18.68
N LEU A 99 6.64 -2.32 -18.41
CA LEU A 99 5.58 -1.78 -19.28
C LEU A 99 5.21 -0.36 -18.86
N PHE A 100 6.18 0.56 -18.90
CA PHE A 100 6.08 1.91 -18.33
C PHE A 100 4.98 2.78 -18.95
N GLU A 101 4.69 2.57 -20.25
CA GLU A 101 3.63 3.29 -20.96
C GLU A 101 2.20 2.90 -20.51
N GLN A 102 2.07 1.78 -19.79
CA GLN A 102 0.77 1.27 -19.35
C GLN A 102 0.47 1.69 -17.92
N LYS A 103 -0.19 2.85 -17.79
CA LYS A 103 -0.69 3.36 -16.50
C LYS A 103 -2.18 3.10 -16.29
N PRO A 104 -2.67 3.13 -15.04
CA PRO A 104 -4.10 3.15 -14.75
C PRO A 104 -4.80 4.38 -15.37
N ASN A 105 -6.01 4.22 -15.91
CA ASN A 105 -6.77 5.34 -16.52
C ASN A 105 -7.04 6.51 -15.57
N ALA A 106 -6.94 6.29 -14.25
CA ALA A 106 -7.15 7.30 -13.23
C ALA A 106 -5.91 8.16 -12.92
N GLN A 107 -4.77 7.90 -13.57
CA GLN A 107 -3.50 8.61 -13.37
C GLN A 107 -3.05 9.31 -14.65
N ASP A 108 -2.64 10.57 -14.54
CA ASP A 108 -1.79 11.19 -15.56
C ASP A 108 -0.32 10.72 -15.42
N ASP A 109 0.57 11.13 -16.33
CA ASP A 109 1.97 10.65 -16.33
C ASP A 109 2.75 11.12 -15.11
N SER A 110 2.51 12.35 -14.64
CA SER A 110 3.14 12.89 -13.44
C SER A 110 2.67 12.13 -12.21
N GLN A 111 1.37 11.91 -12.09
CA GLN A 111 0.77 11.17 -10.99
C GLN A 111 1.26 9.72 -10.94
N HIS A 112 1.41 9.09 -12.11
CA HIS A 112 1.94 7.73 -12.17
C HIS A 112 3.36 7.67 -11.62
N LEU A 113 4.24 8.59 -12.03
CA LEU A 113 5.61 8.69 -11.53
C LEU A 113 5.66 9.00 -10.04
N ASP A 114 4.84 9.93 -9.54
CA ASP A 114 4.78 10.28 -8.11
C ASP A 114 4.41 9.07 -7.25
N VAL A 115 3.45 8.24 -7.70
CA VAL A 115 3.03 7.04 -6.96
C VAL A 115 4.10 5.94 -7.02
N VAL A 116 4.80 5.79 -8.15
CA VAL A 116 5.96 4.89 -8.28
C VAL A 116 7.05 5.30 -7.30
N GLU A 117 7.39 6.59 -7.26
CA GLU A 117 8.41 7.14 -6.36
C GLU A 117 8.06 6.83 -4.90
N ASP A 118 6.81 7.06 -4.49
CA ASP A 118 6.37 6.77 -3.13
C ASP A 118 6.35 5.26 -2.81
N MET A 119 6.08 4.38 -3.79
CA MET A 119 6.19 2.93 -3.60
C MET A 119 7.64 2.53 -3.31
N ILE A 120 8.59 3.05 -4.11
CA ILE A 120 10.02 2.78 -3.93
C ILE A 120 10.49 3.37 -2.61
N HIS A 121 10.03 4.57 -2.26
CA HIS A 121 10.33 5.21 -0.98
C HIS A 121 9.83 4.37 0.19
N LEU A 122 8.62 3.80 0.10
CA LEU A 122 8.11 2.86 1.11
C LEU A 122 9.05 1.66 1.26
N LEU A 123 9.50 1.04 0.17
CA LEU A 123 10.46 -0.07 0.24
C LEU A 123 11.77 0.33 0.92
N ILE A 124 12.29 1.54 0.64
CA ILE A 124 13.49 2.07 1.29
C ILE A 124 13.25 2.23 2.80
N VAL A 125 12.12 2.81 3.20
CA VAL A 125 11.73 2.99 4.61
C VAL A 125 11.63 1.63 5.29
N LEU A 126 10.91 0.68 4.69
CA LEU A 126 10.75 -0.67 5.24
C LEU A 126 12.09 -1.39 5.46
N LEU A 127 13.11 -1.14 4.62
CA LEU A 127 14.42 -1.76 4.72
C LEU A 127 15.42 -1.00 5.60
N SER A 128 15.27 0.32 5.73
CA SER A 128 16.32 1.18 6.31
C SER A 128 15.92 1.79 7.66
N ASP A 129 14.62 1.93 7.91
CA ASP A 129 14.11 2.53 9.13
C ASP A 129 14.23 1.54 10.30
N ARG A 130 14.72 2.04 11.43
CA ARG A 130 14.96 1.29 12.68
C ARG A 130 14.05 1.75 13.82
N THR A 131 13.11 2.65 13.53
CA THR A 131 12.20 3.23 14.52
C THR A 131 11.27 2.20 15.16
#